data_AF-A0A4V5PD25-F1
#
_entry.id   AF-A0A4V5PD25-F1
#
_cell.length_a   1.000
_cell.length_b   1.000
_cell.length_c   1.000
_cell.angle_alpha   90.00
_cell.angle_beta   90.00
_cell.angle_gamma   90.00
#
_symmetry.space_group_name_H-M   'P 1'
#
loop_
_entity.id
_entity.type
_entity.pdbx_description
1 polymer ?
#
loop_
_entity_poly.entity_id
_entity_poly.type
_entity_poly.pdbx_seq_one_letter_code
_entity_poly.pdbx_strand_id
1 'polypeptide(L)'
;MKYFILLALSAFLLTNCSKQAAPPMKPESKITVKKNDTAWESEGVYASYNVDDDLVHVMSGKDNESFTISFKKGSIPVNGIMKDFSSGVTIAPYKASAVISDSYMLDTTKANQLKILIIDNPEKRVAGDFTLYLKRSKQNTSQEINVFKGRFDVRYEPFSLK
;
A
#
# COMPACT_ATOMS: atom_id res chain seq x y z
N MET A 1 24.48 -2.07 82.36
CA MET A 1 25.81 -2.49 81.88
C MET A 1 25.65 -3.70 80.97
N LYS A 2 26.36 -3.69 79.83
CA LYS A 2 26.59 -4.77 78.84
C LYS A 2 25.62 -4.90 77.66
N TYR A 3 26.23 -4.62 76.50
CA TYR A 3 25.87 -4.68 75.08
C TYR A 3 25.25 -5.98 74.57
N PHE A 4 24.50 -5.93 73.46
CA PHE A 4 24.50 -6.89 72.31
C PHE A 4 23.64 -6.29 71.16
N ILE A 5 24.24 -5.84 70.04
CA ILE A 5 24.37 -6.47 68.70
C ILE A 5 23.25 -6.11 67.67
N LEU A 6 23.73 -5.62 66.51
CA LEU A 6 23.20 -5.60 65.13
C LEU A 6 21.68 -5.54 64.89
N LEU A 7 21.22 -4.59 64.06
CA LEU A 7 20.80 -4.93 62.69
C LEU A 7 20.75 -3.69 61.78
N ALA A 8 21.26 -3.87 60.57
CA ALA A 8 21.26 -2.89 59.49
C ALA A 8 19.84 -2.61 58.98
N LEU A 9 19.57 -1.37 58.57
CA LEU A 9 18.56 -1.09 57.56
C LEU A 9 19.02 0.04 56.64
N SER A 10 19.93 -0.33 55.75
CA SER A 10 20.21 0.40 54.52
C SER A 10 18.97 0.33 53.61
N ALA A 11 18.13 1.36 53.65
CA ALA A 11 17.07 1.55 52.66
C ALA A 11 17.68 2.17 51.38
N PHE A 12 18.44 1.36 50.65
CA PHE A 12 18.68 1.56 49.24
C PHE A 12 17.99 0.42 48.51
N LEU A 13 17.49 0.72 47.31
CA LEU A 13 16.95 -0.18 46.28
C LEU A 13 15.43 -0.39 46.34
N LEU A 14 14.62 -0.22 45.28
CA LEU A 14 14.82 0.14 43.87
C LEU A 14 13.44 0.59 43.39
N THR A 15 13.31 1.80 42.86
CA THR A 15 12.15 2.14 42.01
C THR A 15 12.34 1.41 40.69
N ASN A 16 11.83 0.18 40.64
CA ASN A 16 11.78 -0.61 39.42
C ASN A 16 10.68 -0.02 38.52
N CYS A 17 10.97 1.12 37.89
CA CYS A 17 10.20 1.60 36.75
C CYS A 17 10.44 0.61 35.60
N SER A 18 9.64 -0.46 35.54
CA SER A 18 9.54 -1.23 34.31
C SER A 18 8.93 -0.30 33.27
N LYS A 19 9.79 0.32 32.45
CA LYS A 19 9.35 1.05 31.26
C LYS A 19 8.71 -0.01 30.37
N GLN A 20 7.38 -0.05 30.38
CA GLN A 20 6.59 -0.97 29.57
C GLN A 20 7.09 -0.82 28.14
N ALA A 21 7.61 -1.91 27.56
CA ALA A 21 8.10 -1.90 26.19
C ALA A 21 6.98 -1.32 25.31
N ALA A 22 7.30 -0.25 24.58
CA ALA A 22 6.35 0.34 23.66
C ALA A 22 5.83 -0.79 22.75
N PRO A 23 4.51 -0.88 22.50
CA PRO A 23 3.97 -1.86 21.59
C PRO A 23 4.75 -1.80 20.27
N PRO A 24 5.07 -2.94 19.63
CA PRO A 24 5.77 -2.94 18.36
C PRO A 24 5.02 -2.02 17.39
N MET A 25 5.73 -1.00 16.89
CA MET A 25 5.15 -0.02 15.98
C MET A 25 4.69 -0.74 14.72
N LYS A 26 3.39 -0.63 14.41
CA LYS A 26 2.81 -1.27 13.24
C LYS A 26 3.52 -0.74 11.97
N PRO A 27 3.97 -1.62 11.06
CA PRO A 27 4.64 -1.18 9.82
C PRO A 27 3.77 -0.20 9.04
N GLU A 28 4.35 0.87 8.51
CA GLU A 28 3.65 1.86 7.69
C GLU A 28 3.34 1.32 6.29
N SER A 29 2.22 1.79 5.70
CA SER A 29 1.87 1.49 4.32
C SER A 29 2.90 2.10 3.37
N LYS A 30 3.36 1.32 2.38
CA LYS A 30 4.38 1.75 1.43
C LYS A 30 4.14 1.22 0.03
N ILE A 31 4.66 1.94 -0.95
CA ILE A 31 4.72 1.51 -2.34
C ILE A 31 6.04 1.96 -2.95
N THR A 32 6.62 1.10 -3.78
CA THR A 32 7.71 1.47 -4.68
C THR A 32 7.21 1.35 -6.10
N VAL A 33 7.53 2.36 -6.93
CA VAL A 33 7.09 2.41 -8.32
C VAL A 33 8.27 2.87 -9.18
N LYS A 34 8.47 2.20 -10.31
CA LYS A 34 9.27 2.69 -11.42
C LYS A 34 8.36 2.89 -12.62
N LYS A 35 8.40 4.09 -13.20
CA LYS A 35 7.73 4.44 -14.45
C LYS A 35 8.79 4.54 -15.55
N ASN A 36 8.70 3.68 -16.56
CA ASN A 36 9.70 3.57 -17.64
C ASN A 36 11.13 3.43 -17.09
N ASP A 37 11.29 2.52 -16.12
CA ASP A 37 12.53 2.21 -15.40
C ASP A 37 13.14 3.35 -14.57
N THR A 38 12.50 4.53 -14.55
CA THR A 38 12.84 5.66 -13.68
C THR A 38 12.04 5.59 -12.38
N ALA A 39 12.65 5.93 -11.24
CA ALA A 39 11.94 5.98 -9.97
C ALA A 39 10.77 6.97 -10.02
N TRP A 40 9.58 6.49 -9.67
CA TRP A 40 8.39 7.30 -9.51
C TRP A 40 8.14 7.44 -8.02
N GLU A 41 8.76 8.47 -7.44
CA GLU A 41 8.71 8.76 -6.00
C GLU A 41 7.28 9.12 -5.59
N SER A 42 6.59 8.15 -4.99
CA SER A 42 5.24 8.30 -4.49
C SER A 42 5.19 9.28 -3.32
N GLU A 43 4.19 10.18 -3.32
CA GLU A 43 3.90 11.07 -2.18
C GLU A 43 3.08 10.37 -1.09
N GLY A 44 2.64 9.14 -1.32
CA GLY A 44 1.82 8.39 -0.40
C GLY A 44 1.08 7.24 -1.06
N VAL A 45 0.62 6.31 -0.23
CA VAL A 45 -0.16 5.17 -0.69
C VAL A 45 -1.30 4.92 0.28
N TYR A 46 -2.44 4.56 -0.28
CA TYR A 46 -3.64 4.21 0.44
C TYR A 46 -4.29 2.99 -0.21
N ALA A 47 -5.02 2.21 0.59
CA ALA A 47 -5.89 1.18 0.05
C ALA A 47 -7.25 1.18 0.71
N SER A 48 -8.26 0.79 -0.05
CA SER A 48 -9.62 0.60 0.43
C SER A 48 -10.15 -0.75 -0.01
N TYR A 49 -11.10 -1.27 0.75
CA TYR A 49 -11.80 -2.52 0.44
C TYR A 49 -13.31 -2.29 0.50
N ASN A 50 -13.95 -2.31 -0.66
CA ASN A 50 -15.40 -2.32 -0.75
C ASN A 50 -15.90 -3.73 -0.41
N VAL A 51 -16.56 -3.88 0.75
CA VAL A 51 -17.07 -5.18 1.21
C VAL A 51 -18.26 -5.67 0.40
N ASP A 52 -18.98 -4.76 -0.28
CA ASP A 52 -20.19 -5.10 -1.04
C ASP A 52 -19.85 -5.81 -2.35
N ASP A 53 -18.81 -5.35 -3.04
CA ASP A 53 -18.39 -5.84 -4.35
C ASP A 53 -17.09 -6.67 -4.31
N ASP A 54 -16.58 -6.91 -3.11
CA ASP A 54 -15.33 -7.62 -2.84
C ASP A 54 -14.11 -6.98 -3.55
N LEU A 55 -14.10 -5.66 -3.68
CA LEU A 55 -13.14 -4.92 -4.50
C LEU A 55 -12.10 -4.19 -3.65
N VAL A 56 -10.83 -4.49 -3.88
CA VAL A 56 -9.71 -3.77 -3.28
C VAL A 56 -9.18 -2.75 -4.26
N HIS A 57 -8.93 -1.54 -3.79
CA HIS A 57 -8.21 -0.49 -4.51
C HIS A 57 -6.90 -0.19 -3.80
N VAL A 58 -5.79 -0.18 -4.54
CA VAL A 58 -4.51 0.36 -4.09
C VAL A 58 -4.24 1.61 -4.90
N MET A 59 -4.07 2.73 -4.22
CA MET A 59 -3.96 4.06 -4.82
C MET A 59 -2.69 4.74 -4.37
N SER A 60 -2.05 5.45 -5.29
CA SER A 60 -0.88 6.27 -5.01
C SER A 60 -0.87 7.49 -5.91
N GLY A 61 -0.10 8.52 -5.55
CA GLY A 61 -0.02 9.75 -6.32
C GLY A 61 1.37 10.36 -6.29
N LYS A 62 1.66 11.16 -7.31
CA LYS A 62 2.83 12.04 -7.39
C LYS A 62 2.41 13.29 -8.16
N ASP A 63 2.62 14.47 -7.61
CA ASP A 63 2.24 15.75 -8.21
C ASP A 63 0.74 15.80 -8.60
N ASN A 64 0.46 15.80 -9.91
CA ASN A 64 -0.86 15.81 -10.54
C ASN A 64 -1.24 14.44 -11.15
N GLU A 65 -0.45 13.40 -10.92
CA GLU A 65 -0.64 12.04 -11.40
C GLU A 65 -1.21 11.14 -10.29
N SER A 66 -2.29 10.42 -10.57
CA SER A 66 -2.89 9.43 -9.67
C SER A 66 -2.83 8.04 -10.29
N PHE A 67 -2.24 7.09 -9.59
CA PHE A 67 -2.08 5.69 -9.98
C PHE A 67 -3.02 4.81 -9.17
N THR A 68 -3.64 3.82 -9.82
CA THR A 68 -4.55 2.89 -9.14
C THR A 68 -4.39 1.46 -9.67
N ILE A 69 -4.43 0.48 -8.79
CA ILE A 69 -4.60 -0.94 -9.08
C ILE A 69 -5.88 -1.40 -8.38
N SER A 70 -6.75 -2.14 -9.05
CA SER A 70 -7.98 -2.68 -8.47
C SER A 70 -8.16 -4.15 -8.81
N PHE A 71 -8.58 -4.95 -7.83
CA PHE A 71 -8.75 -6.39 -7.99
C PHE A 71 -9.75 -6.93 -6.96
N LYS A 72 -10.38 -8.07 -7.28
CA LYS A 72 -11.30 -8.74 -6.35
C LYS A 72 -10.55 -9.57 -5.32
N LYS A 73 -10.83 -9.37 -4.03
CA LYS A 73 -10.12 -10.03 -2.92
C LYS A 73 -10.44 -11.53 -2.85
N GLY A 74 -11.69 -11.92 -2.95
CA GLY A 74 -12.14 -13.32 -3.00
C GLY A 74 -11.77 -14.05 -4.30
N SER A 75 -11.28 -13.35 -5.33
CA SER A 75 -10.84 -13.96 -6.59
C SER A 75 -9.33 -14.22 -6.66
N ILE A 76 -8.59 -14.01 -5.56
CA ILE A 76 -7.14 -14.20 -5.54
C ILE A 76 -6.82 -15.70 -5.63
N PRO A 77 -6.10 -16.15 -6.68
CA PRO A 77 -5.74 -17.54 -6.79
C PRO A 77 -4.70 -17.94 -5.73
N VAL A 78 -4.60 -19.25 -5.45
CA VAL A 78 -3.64 -19.79 -4.45
C VAL A 78 -2.19 -19.40 -4.76
N ASN A 79 -1.83 -19.29 -6.05
CA ASN A 79 -0.48 -18.86 -6.46
C ASN A 79 -0.26 -17.33 -6.40
N GLY A 80 -1.30 -16.56 -6.05
CA GLY A 80 -1.32 -15.11 -5.96
C GLY A 80 -1.36 -14.37 -7.29
N ILE A 81 -1.26 -15.07 -8.44
CA ILE A 81 -1.16 -14.44 -9.76
C ILE A 81 -2.55 -14.09 -10.26
N MET A 82 -2.86 -12.80 -10.29
CA MET A 82 -4.16 -12.29 -10.73
C MET A 82 -4.28 -12.35 -12.26
N LYS A 83 -5.38 -12.91 -12.75
CA LYS A 83 -5.77 -12.83 -14.17
C LYS A 83 -6.64 -11.62 -14.45
N ASP A 84 -7.58 -11.36 -13.55
CA ASP A 84 -8.56 -10.29 -13.68
C ASP A 84 -8.27 -9.19 -12.66
N PHE A 85 -7.75 -8.07 -13.15
CA PHE A 85 -7.53 -6.85 -12.39
C PHE A 85 -7.56 -5.65 -13.33
N SER A 86 -7.79 -4.47 -12.80
CA SER A 86 -7.70 -3.23 -13.54
C SER A 86 -6.58 -2.36 -12.96
N SER A 87 -6.01 -1.50 -13.81
CA SER A 87 -5.10 -0.47 -13.37
C SER A 87 -5.14 0.68 -14.35
N GLY A 88 -4.82 1.86 -13.83
CA GLY A 88 -4.72 3.04 -14.64
C GLY A 88 -3.98 4.16 -13.93
N VAL A 89 -3.72 5.18 -14.72
CA VAL A 89 -3.24 6.48 -14.29
C VAL A 89 -4.18 7.54 -14.78
N THR A 90 -4.52 8.50 -13.94
CA THR A 90 -5.14 9.76 -14.36
C THR A 90 -4.17 10.90 -14.12
N ILE A 91 -4.15 11.85 -15.06
CA ILE A 91 -3.35 13.06 -14.95
C ILE A 91 -4.33 14.23 -14.95
N ALA A 92 -4.17 15.10 -13.96
CA ALA A 92 -4.88 16.36 -13.86
C ALA A 92 -4.02 17.49 -14.45
N PRO A 93 -4.58 18.64 -14.88
CA PRO A 93 -3.76 19.78 -15.32
C PRO A 93 -2.90 20.37 -14.18
N TYR A 94 -3.33 20.21 -12.93
CA TYR A 94 -2.61 20.59 -11.71
C TYR A 94 -3.16 19.78 -10.52
N LYS A 95 -2.42 19.76 -9.40
CA LYS A 95 -2.80 19.03 -8.17
C LYS A 95 -4.15 19.53 -7.63
N ALA A 96 -5.02 18.60 -7.23
CA ALA A 96 -6.39 18.88 -6.75
C ALA A 96 -7.39 19.41 -7.80
N SER A 97 -7.07 19.39 -9.10
CA SER A 97 -8.08 19.65 -10.13
C SER A 97 -9.09 18.50 -10.22
N ALA A 98 -10.37 18.84 -10.43
CA ALA A 98 -11.42 17.87 -10.73
C ALA A 98 -11.43 17.44 -12.21
N VAL A 99 -10.63 18.11 -13.07
CA VAL A 99 -10.55 17.83 -14.50
C VAL A 99 -9.44 16.82 -14.78
N ILE A 100 -9.73 15.84 -15.64
CA ILE A 100 -8.74 14.88 -16.14
C ILE A 100 -8.21 15.39 -17.48
N SER A 101 -6.92 15.74 -17.54
CA SER A 101 -6.25 16.14 -18.78
C SER A 101 -5.86 14.92 -19.62
N ASP A 102 -5.50 13.83 -18.94
CA ASP A 102 -5.09 12.59 -19.59
C ASP A 102 -5.36 11.35 -18.74
N SER A 103 -5.42 10.18 -19.39
CA SER A 103 -5.53 8.91 -18.68
C SER A 103 -4.83 7.79 -19.43
N TYR A 104 -4.38 6.81 -18.65
CA TYR A 104 -3.77 5.58 -19.13
C TYR A 104 -4.48 4.41 -18.48
N MET A 105 -4.67 3.34 -19.23
CA MET A 105 -5.30 2.10 -18.78
C MET A 105 -4.45 0.90 -19.19
N LEU A 106 -4.67 -0.25 -18.56
CA LEU A 106 -3.98 -1.49 -18.95
C LEU A 106 -4.06 -1.73 -20.45
N ASP A 107 -2.90 -1.94 -21.06
CA ASP A 107 -2.80 -2.48 -22.40
C ASP A 107 -2.96 -4.00 -22.33
N THR A 108 -4.18 -4.47 -22.59
CA THR A 108 -4.54 -5.89 -22.56
C THR A 108 -3.78 -6.74 -23.58
N THR A 109 -3.06 -6.14 -24.53
CA THR A 109 -2.21 -6.85 -25.49
C THR A 109 -0.82 -7.20 -24.93
N LYS A 110 -0.46 -6.65 -23.76
CA LYS A 110 0.82 -6.86 -23.09
C LYS A 110 0.69 -7.84 -21.92
N ALA A 111 1.83 -8.44 -21.56
CA ALA A 111 1.93 -9.32 -20.41
C ALA A 111 1.93 -8.51 -19.09
N ASN A 112 0.77 -7.98 -18.72
CA ASN A 112 0.56 -7.37 -17.41
C ASN A 112 0.59 -8.43 -16.32
N GLN A 113 1.20 -8.11 -15.19
CA GLN A 113 1.34 -9.02 -14.05
C GLN A 113 0.98 -8.29 -12.77
N LEU A 114 0.14 -8.93 -11.97
CA LEU A 114 -0.14 -8.57 -10.58
C LEU A 114 -0.06 -9.86 -9.76
N LYS A 115 0.89 -9.92 -8.82
CA LYS A 115 1.06 -11.05 -7.92
C LYS A 115 0.84 -10.61 -6.49
N ILE A 116 -0.26 -11.05 -5.89
CA ILE A 116 -0.54 -10.85 -4.48
C ILE A 116 0.31 -11.82 -3.66
N LEU A 117 0.97 -11.29 -2.63
CA LEU A 117 1.87 -12.04 -1.74
C LEU A 117 1.23 -12.25 -0.36
N ILE A 118 0.48 -11.26 0.09
CA ILE A 118 -0.17 -11.25 1.40
C ILE A 118 -1.56 -10.69 1.19
N ILE A 119 -2.57 -11.41 1.67
CA ILE A 119 -3.90 -10.86 1.92
C ILE A 119 -4.51 -11.57 3.12
N ASP A 120 -5.41 -10.87 3.82
CA ASP A 120 -6.25 -11.46 4.86
C ASP A 120 -5.48 -11.91 6.11
N ASN A 121 -4.72 -10.97 6.67
CA ASN A 121 -4.20 -11.09 8.03
C ASN A 121 -4.98 -10.15 8.98
N PRO A 122 -4.89 -10.35 10.31
CA PRO A 122 -5.57 -9.50 11.30
C PRO A 122 -5.25 -8.00 11.18
N GLU A 123 -4.19 -7.65 10.44
CA GLU A 123 -3.75 -6.28 10.23
C GLU A 123 -4.42 -5.58 9.04
N LYS A 124 -5.38 -6.23 8.35
CA LYS A 124 -6.05 -5.70 7.16
C LYS A 124 -5.04 -5.21 6.12
N ARG A 125 -4.07 -6.06 5.81
CA ARG A 125 -2.93 -5.74 4.96
C ARG A 125 -3.01 -6.49 3.63
N VAL A 126 -2.59 -5.82 2.57
CA VAL A 126 -2.41 -6.41 1.25
C VAL A 126 -1.05 -6.00 0.68
N ALA A 127 -0.31 -6.98 0.18
CA ALA A 127 0.99 -6.75 -0.42
C ALA A 127 1.10 -7.50 -1.74
N GLY A 128 1.76 -6.91 -2.73
CA GLY A 128 1.87 -7.49 -4.05
C GLY A 128 2.94 -6.84 -4.91
N ASP A 129 3.43 -7.63 -5.86
CA ASP A 129 4.33 -7.20 -6.94
C ASP A 129 3.51 -6.93 -8.20
N PHE A 130 3.92 -5.93 -8.99
CA PHE A 130 3.26 -5.62 -10.25
C PHE A 130 4.23 -5.23 -11.36
N THR A 131 3.82 -5.53 -12.60
CA THR A 131 4.41 -5.02 -13.84
C THR A 131 3.27 -4.75 -14.82
N LEU A 132 3.03 -3.48 -15.10
CA LEU A 132 1.83 -2.99 -15.78
C LEU A 132 2.25 -2.14 -16.97
N TYR A 133 1.68 -2.44 -18.13
CA TYR A 133 1.83 -1.67 -19.35
C TYR A 133 0.56 -0.85 -19.51
N LEU A 134 0.67 0.47 -19.34
CA LEU A 134 -0.47 1.37 -19.40
C LEU A 134 -0.40 2.15 -20.71
N LYS A 135 -1.39 1.94 -21.59
CA LYS A 135 -1.55 2.71 -22.83
C LYS A 135 -2.41 3.93 -22.57
N ARG A 136 -2.08 5.03 -23.24
CA ARG A 136 -2.91 6.24 -23.22
C ARG A 136 -4.31 5.94 -23.76
N SER A 137 -5.34 6.44 -23.07
CA SER A 137 -6.75 6.17 -23.41
C SER A 137 -7.23 6.91 -24.67
N LYS A 138 -6.62 8.06 -25.01
CA LYS A 138 -7.00 8.87 -26.18
C LYS A 138 -6.49 8.25 -27.48
N GLN A 139 -7.38 8.01 -28.44
CA GLN A 139 -7.13 7.23 -29.67
C GLN A 139 -6.30 7.94 -30.76
N ASN A 140 -6.07 9.25 -30.70
CA ASN A 140 -5.63 10.04 -31.85
C ASN A 140 -4.14 10.44 -31.87
N THR A 141 -3.30 9.85 -31.01
CA THR A 141 -1.86 10.11 -30.98
C THR A 141 -1.11 8.78 -30.99
N SER A 142 0.15 8.79 -31.45
CA SER A 142 1.10 7.68 -31.29
C SER A 142 0.88 6.99 -29.95
N GLN A 143 0.75 5.66 -29.97
CA GLN A 143 0.30 4.86 -28.83
C GLN A 143 1.35 4.92 -27.71
N GLU A 144 1.27 5.96 -26.87
CA GLU A 144 2.18 6.13 -25.73
C GLU A 144 1.87 5.04 -24.70
N ILE A 145 2.90 4.26 -24.39
CA ILE A 145 2.84 3.18 -23.40
C ILE A 145 3.82 3.52 -22.30
N ASN A 146 3.31 3.57 -21.07
CA ASN A 146 4.09 3.71 -19.86
C ASN A 146 4.15 2.36 -19.14
N VAL A 147 5.35 1.95 -18.72
CA VAL A 147 5.56 0.72 -17.96
C VAL A 147 5.74 1.06 -16.48
N PHE A 148 4.83 0.56 -15.65
CA PHE A 148 4.86 0.70 -14.21
C PHE A 148 5.27 -0.63 -13.57
N LYS A 149 6.36 -0.63 -12.80
CA LYS A 149 6.86 -1.82 -12.08
C LYS A 149 7.03 -1.47 -10.62
N GLY A 150 6.71 -2.39 -9.72
CA GLY A 150 6.83 -2.06 -8.31
C GLY A 150 6.30 -3.10 -7.35
N ARG A 151 6.29 -2.70 -6.09
CA ARG A 151 5.71 -3.46 -4.97
C ARG A 151 4.88 -2.52 -4.11
N PHE A 152 3.69 -2.94 -3.73
CA PHE A 152 2.92 -2.29 -2.67
C PHE A 152 2.84 -3.22 -1.45
N ASP A 153 2.73 -2.59 -0.30
CA ASP A 153 2.56 -3.23 1.00
C ASP A 153 1.77 -2.26 1.88
N VAL A 154 0.45 -2.44 1.90
CA VAL A 154 -0.48 -1.41 2.36
C VAL A 154 -1.54 -2.00 3.26
N ARG A 155 -2.01 -1.20 4.22
CA ARG A 155 -3.25 -1.49 4.93
C ARG A 155 -4.44 -0.93 4.17
N TYR A 156 -5.52 -1.70 4.14
CA TYR A 156 -6.78 -1.28 3.56
C TYR A 156 -7.81 -0.96 4.63
N GLU A 157 -8.63 0.06 4.37
CA GLU A 157 -9.80 0.34 5.17
C GLU A 157 -11.05 -0.26 4.52
N PRO A 158 -11.80 -1.14 5.22
CA PRO A 158 -13.05 -1.66 4.72
C PRO A 158 -14.12 -0.58 4.77
N PHE A 159 -14.94 -0.51 3.73
CA PHE A 159 -16.12 0.34 3.68
C PHE A 159 -17.28 -0.38 2.99
N SER A 160 -18.49 0.09 3.28
CA SER A 160 -19.76 -0.36 2.69
C SER A 160 -20.45 0.85 2.08
N LEU A 161 -21.09 0.67 0.93
CA LEU A 161 -21.90 1.70 0.27
C LEU A 161 -23.41 1.46 0.45
N LYS A 162 -23.80 0.30 1.01
CA LYS A 162 -25.17 0.02 1.45
C LYS A 162 -25.54 0.77 2.73
#